data_AF-A0A2S4MCF5-F1
#
_entry.id   AF-A0A2S4MCF5-F1
#
_cell.length_a   1.000
_cell.length_b   1.000
_cell.length_c   1.000
_cell.angle_alpha   90.00
_cell.angle_beta   90.00
_cell.angle_gamma   90.00
#
_symmetry.space_group_name_H-M   'P 1'
#
loop_
_entity.id
_entity.type
_entity.pdbx_description
1 polymer ?
#
loop_
_entity_poly.entity_id
_entity_poly.type
_entity_poly.pdbx_seq_one_letter_code
_entity_poly.pdbx_strand_id
1 'polypeptide(L)'
;TGKLTQGLDGRPLTARYVAGRNYVGEGDTGIPTSAYDAIGKEGTGRYAQAVAAREIGGDAGRYVVTRDRRSGKVVDRAILIDKNLDPDRYSRVLAHEIGHAVDELAGTIPTAGLSDELRGLYNSLSNGHRNAAGTDARANARPFLPQHDGYRGDDIPREYMAEAIRAYMADPNYLKTVAPKTAARIREYANPNPKFNRTIQFNAIAAPAAGLAASGAVLAGSDDAKAAPMAPELPPGAVLIDGPLTDAGS
;
A
#
# COMPACT_ATOMS: atom_id res chain seq x y z
N THR A 1 -19.41 -18.47 0.03
CA THR A 1 -19.24 -17.05 -0.39
C THR A 1 -18.75 -17.03 -1.83
N GLY A 2 -19.09 -16.00 -2.62
CA GLY A 2 -18.67 -15.90 -4.03
C GLY A 2 -17.45 -14.98 -4.18
N LYS A 3 -16.51 -15.34 -5.05
CA LYS A 3 -15.38 -14.46 -5.40
C LYS A 3 -15.89 -13.21 -6.13
N LEU A 4 -15.39 -12.04 -5.74
CA LEU A 4 -15.70 -10.80 -6.42
C LEU A 4 -15.01 -10.76 -7.78
N THR A 5 -15.77 -10.48 -8.82
CA THR A 5 -15.27 -10.33 -10.20
C THR A 5 -15.14 -8.86 -10.61
N GLN A 6 -15.72 -7.95 -9.82
CA GLN A 6 -15.69 -6.51 -10.04
C GLN A 6 -15.49 -5.78 -8.71
N GLY A 7 -14.77 -4.66 -8.75
CA GLY A 7 -14.64 -3.73 -7.62
C GLY A 7 -15.78 -2.71 -7.61
N LEU A 8 -15.82 -1.86 -6.57
CA LEU A 8 -16.81 -0.77 -6.43
C LEU A 8 -16.91 0.12 -7.66
N ASP A 9 -15.76 0.40 -8.29
CA ASP A 9 -15.66 1.33 -9.40
C ASP A 9 -16.14 0.69 -10.73
N GLY A 10 -16.81 -0.48 -10.67
CA GLY A 10 -17.27 -1.27 -11.83
C GLY A 10 -16.16 -1.97 -12.61
N ARG A 11 -14.90 -1.84 -12.15
CA ARG A 11 -13.73 -2.39 -12.83
C ARG A 11 -13.57 -3.89 -12.54
N PRO A 12 -13.21 -4.73 -13.53
CA PRO A 12 -12.92 -6.13 -13.29
C PRO A 12 -11.77 -6.35 -12.30
N LEU A 13 -11.94 -7.29 -11.38
CA LEU A 13 -10.89 -7.79 -10.50
C LEU A 13 -10.27 -9.04 -11.12
N THR A 14 -9.14 -8.86 -11.79
CA THR A 14 -8.45 -9.90 -12.56
C THR A 14 -7.00 -10.09 -12.15
N ALA A 15 -6.49 -9.25 -11.24
CA ALA A 15 -5.14 -9.36 -10.73
C ALA A 15 -4.90 -10.67 -9.98
N ARG A 16 -3.66 -11.13 -10.03
CA ARG A 16 -3.18 -12.24 -9.18
C ARG A 16 -3.33 -11.91 -7.69
N TYR A 17 -3.02 -10.67 -7.30
CA TYR A 17 -3.14 -10.19 -5.94
C TYR A 17 -4.10 -8.99 -5.87
N VAL A 18 -4.96 -8.98 -4.86
CA VAL A 18 -5.89 -7.87 -4.63
C VAL A 18 -5.74 -7.40 -3.19
N ALA A 19 -5.36 -6.14 -3.02
CA ALA A 19 -5.34 -5.46 -1.73
C ALA A 19 -6.76 -4.97 -1.42
N GLY A 20 -7.45 -5.64 -0.50
CA GLY A 20 -8.83 -5.37 -0.12
C GLY A 20 -9.71 -6.62 -0.21
N ARG A 21 -11.03 -6.41 -0.25
CA ARG A 21 -12.01 -7.49 -0.25
C ARG A 21 -11.92 -8.33 -1.53
N ASN A 22 -11.87 -9.65 -1.36
CA ASN A 22 -11.79 -10.63 -2.43
C ASN A 22 -13.09 -11.45 -2.61
N TYR A 23 -13.88 -11.59 -1.55
CA TYR A 23 -15.09 -12.40 -1.53
C TYR A 23 -16.27 -11.63 -0.92
N VAL A 24 -17.48 -11.97 -1.36
CA VAL A 24 -18.72 -11.40 -0.82
C VAL A 24 -18.87 -11.80 0.65
N GLY A 25 -19.03 -10.80 1.52
CA GLY A 25 -19.27 -10.99 2.96
C GLY A 25 -18.00 -11.11 3.81
N GLU A 26 -16.81 -11.07 3.21
CA GLU A 26 -15.53 -11.16 3.94
C GLU A 26 -14.93 -9.78 4.22
N GLY A 27 -13.94 -9.74 5.13
CA GLY A 27 -13.15 -8.53 5.38
C GLY A 27 -12.26 -8.13 4.20
N ASP A 28 -11.63 -6.97 4.33
CA ASP A 28 -10.49 -6.63 3.49
C ASP A 28 -9.27 -7.47 3.88
N THR A 29 -8.45 -7.86 2.91
CA THR A 29 -7.20 -8.59 3.16
C THR A 29 -6.04 -7.86 2.54
N GLY A 30 -4.95 -7.71 3.30
CA GLY A 30 -3.68 -7.23 2.80
C GLY A 30 -3.02 -8.23 1.83
N ILE A 31 -2.01 -7.74 1.13
CA ILE A 31 -1.13 -8.54 0.29
C ILE A 31 -0.17 -9.29 1.23
N PRO A 32 -0.02 -10.62 1.11
CA PRO A 32 0.95 -11.35 1.92
C PRO A 32 2.37 -10.89 1.57
N THR A 33 3.23 -10.72 2.57
CA THR A 33 4.62 -10.28 2.39
C THR A 33 5.41 -11.16 1.42
N SER A 34 5.09 -12.45 1.37
CA SER A 34 5.66 -13.42 0.41
C SER A 34 5.36 -13.10 -1.07
N ALA A 35 4.41 -12.22 -1.36
CA ALA A 35 4.10 -11.76 -2.71
C ALA A 35 4.91 -10.52 -3.14
N TYR A 36 5.57 -9.81 -2.21
CA TYR A 36 6.20 -8.53 -2.50
C TYR A 36 7.33 -8.64 -3.54
N ASP A 37 8.20 -9.64 -3.44
CA ASP A 37 9.26 -9.85 -4.45
C ASP A 37 8.68 -10.11 -5.85
N ALA A 38 7.58 -10.85 -5.95
CA ALA A 38 6.90 -11.09 -7.22
C ALA A 38 6.28 -9.80 -7.78
N ILE A 39 5.64 -8.99 -6.94
CA ILE A 39 5.06 -7.70 -7.33
C ILE A 39 6.14 -6.72 -7.78
N GLY A 40 7.23 -6.59 -7.01
CA GLY A 40 8.38 -5.76 -7.37
C GLY A 40 9.03 -6.19 -8.69
N LYS A 41 9.12 -7.50 -8.94
CA LYS A 41 9.62 -8.03 -10.21
C LYS A 41 8.74 -7.69 -11.40
N GLU A 42 7.43 -7.82 -11.29
CA GLU A 42 6.53 -7.48 -12.40
C GLU A 42 6.58 -5.97 -12.71
N GLY A 43 6.70 -5.12 -11.69
CA GLY A 43 6.81 -3.67 -11.87
C GLY A 43 8.13 -3.22 -12.51
N THR A 44 9.24 -3.86 -12.15
CA THR A 44 10.59 -3.41 -12.57
C THR A 44 11.24 -4.28 -13.65
N GLY A 45 10.71 -5.47 -13.91
CA GLY A 45 11.30 -6.48 -14.79
C GLY A 45 12.35 -7.38 -14.11
N ARG A 46 12.66 -7.16 -12.83
CA ARG A 46 13.67 -7.93 -12.08
C ARG A 46 13.36 -7.97 -10.57
N TYR A 47 13.84 -8.99 -9.87
CA TYR A 47 13.73 -9.01 -8.41
C TYR A 47 14.49 -7.84 -7.77
N ALA A 48 14.08 -7.46 -6.56
CA ALA A 48 14.81 -6.51 -5.74
C ALA A 48 16.25 -7.00 -5.53
N GLN A 49 17.19 -6.05 -5.52
CA GLN A 49 18.61 -6.35 -5.41
C GLN A 49 19.12 -5.97 -4.02
N ALA A 50 19.68 -6.94 -3.32
CA ALA A 50 20.36 -6.70 -2.06
C ALA A 50 21.73 -6.04 -2.32
N VAL A 51 21.92 -4.82 -1.80
CA VAL A 51 23.13 -4.00 -1.99
C VAL A 51 23.68 -3.55 -0.63
N ALA A 52 24.90 -3.04 -0.58
CA ALA A 52 25.37 -2.37 0.64
C ALA A 52 24.70 -0.98 0.75
N ALA A 53 24.28 -0.57 1.95
CA ALA A 53 23.68 0.75 2.20
C ALA A 53 24.45 1.92 1.51
N ARG A 54 25.79 1.89 1.52
CA ARG A 54 26.63 2.91 0.87
C ARG A 54 26.40 3.06 -0.64
N GLU A 55 25.98 2.00 -1.33
CA GLU A 55 25.68 2.00 -2.77
C GLU A 55 24.38 2.75 -3.07
N ILE A 56 23.52 2.90 -2.07
CA ILE A 56 22.26 3.65 -2.09
C ILE A 56 22.31 4.87 -1.18
N GLY A 57 23.49 5.44 -0.93
CA GLY A 57 23.64 6.70 -0.19
C GLY A 57 23.38 6.60 1.32
N GLY A 58 23.31 5.38 1.86
CA GLY A 58 22.98 5.12 3.27
C GLY A 58 21.53 4.75 3.52
N ASP A 59 20.68 4.77 2.49
CA ASP A 59 19.26 4.45 2.60
C ASP A 59 19.03 2.97 2.92
N ALA A 60 17.85 2.65 3.47
CA ALA A 60 17.41 1.28 3.68
C ALA A 60 16.91 0.62 2.38
N GLY A 61 16.35 1.41 1.48
CA GLY A 61 15.84 0.99 0.18
C GLY A 61 15.87 2.15 -0.81
N ARG A 62 15.84 1.83 -2.10
CA ARG A 62 15.73 2.84 -3.16
C ARG A 62 15.14 2.27 -4.45
N TYR A 63 14.04 2.86 -4.90
CA TYR A 63 13.52 2.69 -6.25
C TYR A 63 14.25 3.63 -7.22
N VAL A 64 14.85 3.05 -8.26
CA VAL A 64 15.66 3.77 -9.25
C VAL A 64 15.03 3.65 -10.63
N VAL A 65 14.85 4.80 -11.28
CA VAL A 65 14.43 4.88 -12.69
C VAL A 65 15.58 5.42 -13.52
N THR A 66 16.18 4.56 -14.35
CA THR A 66 17.25 4.98 -15.27
C THR A 66 16.63 5.47 -16.56
N ARG A 67 16.96 6.70 -16.95
CA ARG A 67 16.53 7.31 -18.21
C ARG A 67 17.70 7.50 -19.15
N ASP A 68 17.47 7.23 -20.43
CA ASP A 68 18.41 7.61 -21.47
C ASP A 68 18.59 9.13 -21.47
N ARG A 69 19.83 9.60 -21.31
CA ARG A 69 20.13 11.03 -21.13
C ARG A 69 19.72 11.87 -22.34
N ARG A 70 19.71 11.29 -23.53
CA ARG A 70 19.41 12.02 -24.77
C ARG A 70 17.91 12.12 -25.03
N SER A 71 17.16 11.04 -24.83
CA SER A 71 15.74 10.95 -25.16
C SER A 71 14.80 11.10 -23.97
N GLY A 72 15.31 11.03 -22.74
CA GLY A 72 14.51 11.03 -21.51
C GLY A 72 13.68 9.76 -21.29
N LYS A 73 13.76 8.79 -22.22
CA LYS A 73 13.02 7.52 -22.15
C LYS A 73 13.55 6.68 -21.00
N VAL A 74 12.63 6.06 -20.26
CA VAL A 74 13.01 5.07 -19.23
C VAL A 74 13.61 3.85 -19.93
N VAL A 75 14.81 3.48 -19.53
CA VAL A 75 15.53 2.30 -20.03
C VAL A 75 15.66 1.19 -18.99
N ASP A 76 15.58 1.53 -17.69
CA ASP A 76 15.62 0.55 -16.62
C ASP A 76 14.85 1.01 -15.38
N ARG A 77 14.40 0.04 -14.59
CA ARG A 77 13.81 0.21 -13.26
C ARG A 77 14.45 -0.81 -12.32
N ALA A 78 14.79 -0.40 -11.11
CA ALA A 78 15.33 -1.29 -10.10
C ALA A 78 14.82 -0.93 -8.71
N ILE A 79 14.64 -1.95 -7.87
CA ILE A 79 14.49 -1.78 -6.42
C ILE A 79 15.78 -2.29 -5.80
N LEU A 80 16.43 -1.42 -5.03
CA LEU A 80 17.65 -1.72 -4.30
C LEU A 80 17.33 -1.71 -2.81
N ILE A 81 17.78 -2.70 -2.06
CA ILE A 81 17.51 -2.82 -0.62
C ILE A 81 18.82 -3.07 0.11
N ASP A 82 19.03 -2.45 1.27
CA ASP A 82 20.19 -2.74 2.11
C ASP A 82 20.16 -4.22 2.54
N LYS A 83 21.23 -4.94 2.20
CA LYS A 83 21.37 -6.37 2.46
C LYS A 83 21.45 -6.73 3.95
N ASN A 84 21.65 -5.75 4.81
CA ASN A 84 21.80 -5.95 6.25
C ASN A 84 20.49 -5.74 7.04
N LEU A 85 19.36 -5.48 6.37
CA LEU A 85 18.07 -5.39 7.04
C LEU A 85 17.63 -6.75 7.59
N ASP A 86 17.02 -6.73 8.77
CA ASP A 86 16.28 -7.88 9.28
C ASP A 86 15.03 -8.18 8.40
N PRO A 87 14.48 -9.41 8.42
CA PRO A 87 13.41 -9.80 7.51
C PRO A 87 12.13 -8.94 7.58
N ASP A 88 11.80 -8.43 8.76
CA ASP A 88 10.59 -7.61 8.97
C ASP A 88 10.82 -6.22 8.35
N ARG A 89 11.99 -5.63 8.62
CA ARG A 89 12.39 -4.37 8.01
C ARG A 89 12.58 -4.49 6.50
N TYR A 90 13.10 -5.60 6.01
CA TYR A 90 13.19 -5.88 4.57
C TYR A 90 11.81 -5.83 3.91
N SER A 91 10.84 -6.57 4.45
CA SER A 91 9.48 -6.64 3.87
C SER A 91 8.82 -5.28 3.83
N ARG A 92 8.96 -4.49 4.90
CA ARG A 92 8.41 -3.14 4.99
C ARG A 92 9.05 -2.18 3.99
N VAL A 93 10.37 -2.18 3.91
CA VAL A 93 11.11 -1.32 2.95
C VAL A 93 10.78 -1.74 1.52
N LEU A 94 10.77 -3.04 1.21
CA LEU A 94 10.38 -3.52 -0.12
C LEU A 94 8.96 -3.06 -0.50
N ALA A 95 8.01 -3.12 0.42
CA ALA A 95 6.65 -2.63 0.19
C ALA A 95 6.58 -1.11 -0.07
N HIS A 96 7.42 -0.33 0.62
CA HIS A 96 7.59 1.10 0.33
C HIS A 96 8.13 1.34 -1.09
N GLU A 97 9.19 0.63 -1.48
CA GLU A 97 9.78 0.77 -2.82
C GLU A 97 8.83 0.31 -3.94
N ILE A 98 8.01 -0.72 -3.68
CA ILE A 98 6.92 -1.11 -4.58
C ILE A 98 5.89 0.03 -4.70
N GLY A 99 5.62 0.77 -3.61
CA GLY A 99 4.81 1.98 -3.63
C GLY A 99 5.32 3.01 -4.63
N HIS A 100 6.63 3.30 -4.62
CA HIS A 100 7.24 4.18 -5.62
C HIS A 100 7.12 3.64 -7.05
N ALA A 101 7.30 2.34 -7.25
CA ALA A 101 7.15 1.70 -8.55
C ALA A 101 5.72 1.83 -9.09
N VAL A 102 4.71 1.54 -8.26
CA VAL A 102 3.29 1.70 -8.61
C VAL A 102 2.99 3.16 -8.96
N ASP A 103 3.44 4.10 -8.14
CA ASP A 103 3.21 5.53 -8.35
C ASP A 103 3.88 6.04 -9.66
N GLU A 104 5.12 5.64 -9.95
CA GLU A 104 5.79 6.01 -11.21
C GLU A 104 5.13 5.37 -12.43
N LEU A 105 4.82 4.07 -12.36
CA LEU A 105 4.21 3.34 -13.47
C LEU A 105 2.83 3.89 -13.80
N ALA A 106 2.07 4.34 -12.79
CA ALA A 106 0.78 4.99 -12.93
C ALA A 106 0.85 6.41 -13.52
N GLY A 107 2.05 6.90 -13.87
CA GLY A 107 2.23 8.24 -14.45
C GLY A 107 2.35 9.36 -13.43
N THR A 108 2.71 9.03 -12.17
CA THR A 108 2.64 9.92 -11.00
C THR A 108 1.21 10.23 -10.59
N ILE A 109 0.77 9.55 -9.54
CA ILE A 109 -0.56 9.70 -8.97
C ILE A 109 -0.68 11.10 -8.38
N PRO A 110 -1.61 11.95 -8.85
CA PRO A 110 -1.74 13.31 -8.35
C PRO A 110 -2.08 13.34 -6.87
N THR A 111 -1.41 14.20 -6.11
CA THR A 111 -1.66 14.40 -4.66
C THR A 111 -2.51 15.63 -4.35
N ALA A 112 -2.92 16.39 -5.38
CA ALA A 112 -3.78 17.55 -5.23
C ALA A 112 -5.09 17.17 -4.51
N GLY A 113 -5.41 17.93 -3.45
CA GLY A 113 -6.58 17.72 -2.59
C GLY A 113 -6.45 16.58 -1.58
N LEU A 114 -5.27 15.96 -1.44
CA LEU A 114 -5.04 14.81 -0.53
C LEU A 114 -4.11 15.13 0.65
N SER A 115 -3.63 16.37 0.77
CA SER A 115 -2.56 16.72 1.71
C SER A 115 -2.88 16.40 3.17
N ASP A 116 -4.12 16.59 3.62
CA ASP A 116 -4.49 16.32 5.02
C ASP A 116 -4.42 14.82 5.34
N GLU A 117 -4.95 13.98 4.45
CA GLU A 117 -4.89 12.51 4.58
C GLU A 117 -3.43 12.01 4.51
N LEU A 118 -2.68 12.45 3.50
CA LEU A 118 -1.31 12.00 3.25
C LEU A 118 -0.35 12.40 4.39
N ARG A 119 -0.48 13.63 4.91
CA ARG A 119 0.37 14.09 6.03
C ARG A 119 0.07 13.35 7.32
N GLY A 120 -1.21 13.16 7.63
CA GLY A 120 -1.64 12.39 8.79
C GLY A 120 -1.13 10.95 8.72
N LEU A 121 -1.38 10.29 7.59
CA LEU A 121 -0.95 8.91 7.33
C LEU A 121 0.56 8.74 7.46
N TYR A 122 1.36 9.58 6.79
CA TYR A 122 2.82 9.48 6.85
C TYR A 122 3.36 9.71 8.26
N ASN A 123 2.83 10.71 8.99
CA ASN A 123 3.20 10.88 10.38
C ASN A 123 2.85 9.63 11.21
N SER A 124 1.64 9.10 11.04
CA SER A 124 1.17 7.91 11.74
C SER A 124 2.00 6.67 11.47
N LEU A 125 2.64 6.56 10.31
CA LEU A 125 3.40 5.36 9.91
C LEU A 125 4.91 5.52 10.04
N SER A 126 5.45 6.72 9.82
CA SER A 126 6.90 6.97 9.71
C SER A 126 7.49 7.68 10.93
N ASN A 127 6.66 8.21 11.86
CA ASN A 127 7.19 8.86 13.06
C ASN A 127 7.82 7.84 14.01
N GLY A 128 9.11 8.01 14.31
CA GLY A 128 9.84 7.13 15.25
C GLY A 128 9.38 7.23 16.70
N HIS A 129 8.66 8.29 17.08
CA HIS A 129 8.05 8.42 18.41
C HIS A 129 6.69 7.73 18.46
N ARG A 130 6.72 6.38 18.48
CA ARG A 130 5.53 5.51 18.43
C ARG A 130 4.78 5.44 19.76
N ASN A 131 3.44 5.35 19.72
CA ASN A 131 2.61 5.02 20.88
C ASN A 131 3.00 3.67 21.53
N ALA A 132 2.44 3.35 22.69
CA ALA A 132 2.80 2.11 23.41
C ALA A 132 2.54 0.83 22.60
N ALA A 133 1.58 0.86 21.68
CA ALA A 133 1.25 -0.27 20.80
C ALA A 133 2.16 -0.35 19.55
N GLY A 134 2.98 0.66 19.28
CA GLY A 134 3.81 0.71 18.08
C GLY A 134 3.04 1.04 16.78
N THR A 135 1.75 1.31 16.84
CA THR A 135 0.86 1.35 15.67
C THR A 135 0.58 2.76 15.13
N ASP A 136 0.85 3.79 15.91
CA ASP A 136 0.69 5.20 15.52
C ASP A 136 1.78 6.08 16.18
N ALA A 137 1.90 7.32 15.77
CA ALA A 137 2.65 8.35 16.49
C ALA A 137 2.05 8.58 17.88
N ARG A 138 2.89 8.91 18.88
CA ARG A 138 2.39 9.38 20.19
C ARG A 138 1.60 10.67 20.00
N ALA A 139 0.50 10.83 20.74
CA ALA A 139 -0.37 12.01 20.63
C ALA A 139 0.35 13.35 20.87
N ASN A 140 1.42 13.34 21.67
CA ASN A 140 2.25 14.51 21.96
C ASN A 140 3.56 14.56 21.16
N ALA A 141 3.78 13.64 20.20
CA ALA A 141 4.93 13.70 19.32
C ALA A 141 4.80 14.87 18.35
N ARG A 142 5.92 15.49 18.01
CA ARG A 142 5.96 16.43 16.90
C ARG A 142 5.62 15.69 15.60
N PRO A 143 4.81 16.28 14.70
CA PRO A 143 4.54 15.67 13.41
C PRO A 143 5.83 15.34 12.65
N PHE A 144 5.93 14.13 12.10
CA PHE A 144 7.01 13.70 11.23
C PHE A 144 6.56 13.78 9.76
N LEU A 145 7.38 14.40 8.91
CA LEU A 145 7.09 14.65 7.50
C LEU A 145 8.33 14.24 6.68
N PRO A 146 8.19 13.98 5.37
CA PRO A 146 9.33 13.62 4.52
C PRO A 146 10.50 14.61 4.60
N GLN A 147 10.22 15.91 4.77
CA GLN A 147 11.24 16.94 4.90
C GLN A 147 12.14 16.74 6.13
N HIS A 148 11.64 16.13 7.20
CA HIS A 148 12.43 15.81 8.39
C HIS A 148 13.41 14.66 8.15
N ASP A 149 13.17 13.87 7.09
CA ASP A 149 14.06 12.81 6.60
C ASP A 149 14.92 13.28 5.41
N GLY A 150 14.92 14.58 5.12
CA GLY A 150 15.78 15.20 4.11
C GLY A 150 15.19 15.30 2.70
N TYR A 151 13.98 14.78 2.46
CA TYR A 151 13.30 14.88 1.16
C TYR A 151 12.92 16.32 0.78
N ARG A 152 12.98 16.65 -0.51
CA ARG A 152 12.77 18.01 -1.02
C ARG A 152 11.99 18.02 -2.33
N GLY A 153 11.37 19.17 -2.63
CA GLY A 153 10.71 19.42 -3.91
C GLY A 153 9.70 18.33 -4.27
N ASP A 154 9.87 17.76 -5.46
CA ASP A 154 8.97 16.74 -6.00
C ASP A 154 9.08 15.39 -5.29
N ASP A 155 10.12 15.14 -4.48
CA ASP A 155 10.23 13.87 -3.73
C ASP A 155 9.19 13.80 -2.59
N ILE A 156 8.83 14.93 -1.99
CA ILE A 156 7.88 15.01 -0.87
C ILE A 156 6.52 14.35 -1.20
N PRO A 157 5.80 14.74 -2.27
CA PRO A 157 4.55 14.08 -2.63
C PRO A 157 4.72 12.59 -3.01
N ARG A 158 5.91 12.19 -3.48
CA ARG A 158 6.22 10.81 -3.89
C ARG A 158 6.38 9.90 -2.68
N GLU A 159 7.05 10.37 -1.63
CA GLU A 159 7.14 9.69 -0.34
C GLU A 159 5.76 9.48 0.30
N TYR A 160 4.92 10.53 0.27
CA TYR A 160 3.56 10.44 0.77
C TYR A 160 2.75 9.36 0.04
N MET A 161 2.82 9.32 -1.29
CA MET A 161 2.09 8.34 -2.09
C MET A 161 2.66 6.92 -1.92
N ALA A 162 3.98 6.76 -1.83
CA ALA A 162 4.62 5.48 -1.61
C ALA A 162 4.21 4.86 -0.27
N GLU A 163 4.22 5.64 0.81
CA GLU A 163 3.72 5.20 2.12
C GLU A 163 2.22 4.89 2.11
N ALA A 164 1.43 5.66 1.34
CA ALA A 164 0.00 5.36 1.18
C ALA A 164 -0.26 4.05 0.45
N ILE A 165 0.50 3.76 -0.61
CA ILE A 165 0.39 2.49 -1.33
C ILE A 165 0.88 1.33 -0.45
N ARG A 166 1.97 1.50 0.30
CA ARG A 166 2.44 0.51 1.28
C ARG A 166 1.33 0.19 2.29
N ALA A 167 0.71 1.22 2.86
CA ALA A 167 -0.41 1.05 3.79
C ALA A 167 -1.61 0.33 3.13
N TYR A 168 -1.95 0.64 1.87
CA TYR A 168 -3.01 -0.09 1.16
C TYR A 168 -2.66 -1.57 0.99
N MET A 169 -1.40 -1.86 0.63
CA MET A 169 -0.93 -3.24 0.45
C MET A 169 -0.98 -4.01 1.77
N ALA A 170 -0.54 -3.40 2.87
CA ALA A 170 -0.47 -4.06 4.17
C ALA A 170 -1.84 -4.19 4.85
N ASP A 171 -2.60 -3.09 4.90
CA ASP A 171 -3.89 -3.00 5.60
C ASP A 171 -4.87 -2.13 4.79
N PRO A 172 -5.56 -2.74 3.81
CA PRO A 172 -6.49 -2.03 2.94
C PRO A 172 -7.65 -1.39 3.72
N ASN A 173 -8.08 -2.01 4.83
CA ASN A 173 -9.15 -1.46 5.65
C ASN A 173 -8.69 -0.17 6.32
N TYR A 174 -7.51 -0.20 6.96
CA TYR A 174 -6.93 0.98 7.60
C TYR A 174 -6.85 2.17 6.64
N LEU A 175 -6.24 1.98 5.46
CA LEU A 175 -6.09 3.10 4.52
C LEU A 175 -7.46 3.66 4.07
N LYS A 176 -8.44 2.79 3.78
CA LYS A 176 -9.77 3.24 3.37
C LYS A 176 -10.48 4.02 4.47
N THR A 177 -10.23 3.70 5.73
CA THR A 177 -10.84 4.43 6.85
C THR A 177 -10.14 5.76 7.10
N VAL A 178 -8.81 5.82 7.13
CA VAL A 178 -8.08 7.04 7.53
C VAL A 178 -7.78 7.98 6.36
N ALA A 179 -7.73 7.45 5.14
CA ALA A 179 -7.39 8.18 3.92
C ALA A 179 -8.26 7.73 2.72
N PRO A 180 -9.60 7.80 2.80
CA PRO A 180 -10.51 7.28 1.77
C PRO A 180 -10.32 7.94 0.41
N LYS A 181 -10.03 9.25 0.34
CA LYS A 181 -9.81 9.95 -0.93
C LYS A 181 -8.51 9.49 -1.57
N THR A 182 -7.48 9.27 -0.77
CA THR A 182 -6.19 8.71 -1.19
C THR A 182 -6.36 7.28 -1.70
N ALA A 183 -7.09 6.43 -0.99
CA ALA A 183 -7.40 5.07 -1.44
C ALA A 183 -8.14 5.07 -2.80
N ALA A 184 -9.13 5.96 -2.97
CA ALA A 184 -9.83 6.12 -4.24
C ALA A 184 -8.89 6.58 -5.37
N ARG A 185 -8.02 7.55 -5.09
CA ARG A 185 -7.03 8.06 -6.05
C ARG A 185 -6.04 6.96 -6.47
N ILE A 186 -5.57 6.13 -5.54
CA ILE A 186 -4.71 4.99 -5.86
C ILE A 186 -5.44 4.04 -6.81
N ARG A 187 -6.69 3.64 -6.51
CA ARG A 187 -7.46 2.77 -7.41
C ARG A 187 -7.65 3.38 -8.79
N GLU A 188 -7.98 4.67 -8.83
CA GLU A 188 -8.26 5.41 -10.05
C GLU A 188 -7.09 5.31 -11.04
N TYR A 189 -5.87 5.57 -10.57
CA TYR A 189 -4.66 5.64 -11.41
C TYR A 189 -3.93 4.30 -11.54
N ALA A 190 -3.95 3.48 -10.49
CA ALA A 190 -3.17 2.26 -10.47
C ALA A 190 -3.86 1.11 -11.24
N ASN A 191 -5.13 0.84 -10.94
CA ASN A 191 -5.84 -0.33 -11.50
C ASN A 191 -5.97 -0.35 -13.04
N PRO A 192 -6.02 0.78 -13.78
CA PRO A 192 -6.06 0.74 -15.24
C PRO A 192 -4.72 0.39 -15.89
N ASN A 193 -3.62 0.42 -15.14
CA ASN A 193 -2.29 0.33 -15.72
C ASN A 193 -1.96 -1.09 -16.24
N PRO A 194 -1.74 -1.28 -17.55
CA PRO A 194 -1.55 -2.62 -18.12
C PRO A 194 -0.25 -3.30 -17.69
N LYS A 195 0.73 -2.57 -17.13
CA LYS A 195 1.99 -3.17 -16.66
C LYS A 195 1.85 -3.91 -15.34
N PHE A 196 0.88 -3.54 -14.50
CA PHE A 196 0.76 -4.13 -13.17
C PHE A 196 -0.66 -4.51 -12.77
N ASN A 197 -1.71 -4.13 -13.51
CA ASN A 197 -3.10 -4.48 -13.19
C ASN A 197 -3.41 -5.98 -13.24
N ARG A 198 -2.54 -6.77 -13.88
CA ARG A 198 -2.60 -8.25 -13.85
C ARG A 198 -1.90 -8.83 -12.63
N THR A 199 -1.04 -8.06 -11.99
CA THR A 199 -0.24 -8.48 -10.84
C THR A 199 -0.91 -8.05 -9.55
N ILE A 200 -1.19 -6.75 -9.39
CA ILE A 200 -1.83 -6.17 -8.21
C ILE A 200 -2.98 -5.25 -8.62
N GLN A 201 -4.10 -5.36 -7.91
CA GLN A 201 -5.19 -4.38 -7.93
C GLN A 201 -5.54 -3.97 -6.50
N PHE A 202 -5.96 -2.73 -6.37
CA PHE A 202 -6.48 -2.18 -5.12
C PHE A 202 -8.00 -2.21 -5.20
N ASN A 203 -8.66 -2.84 -4.25
CA ASN A 203 -10.11 -2.95 -4.26
C ASN A 203 -10.73 -2.20 -3.10
N ALA A 204 -11.96 -1.74 -3.28
CA ALA A 204 -12.85 -1.32 -2.22
C ALA A 204 -14.21 -1.98 -2.46
N ILE A 205 -14.87 -2.41 -1.38
CA ILE A 205 -16.32 -2.61 -1.36
C ILE A 205 -16.88 -1.86 -0.16
N ALA A 206 -17.75 -0.88 -0.44
CA ALA A 206 -18.59 -0.25 0.57
C ALA A 206 -19.24 -1.39 1.34
N ALA A 207 -19.09 -1.42 2.66
CA ALA A 207 -19.71 -2.45 3.48
C ALA A 207 -21.15 -2.67 2.98
N PRO A 208 -21.63 -3.93 2.85
CA PRO A 208 -23.03 -4.12 2.54
C PRO A 208 -23.80 -3.38 3.63
N ALA A 209 -24.40 -2.24 3.28
CA ALA A 209 -25.46 -1.66 4.08
C ALA A 209 -26.47 -2.78 4.20
N ALA A 210 -26.55 -3.38 5.39
CA ALA A 210 -27.55 -4.39 5.67
C ALA A 210 -28.91 -3.70 5.48
N GLY A 211 -29.50 -3.93 4.30
CA GLY A 211 -30.74 -3.31 3.86
C GLY A 211 -30.53 -1.99 3.11
N LEU A 212 -30.64 -2.04 1.78
CA LEU A 212 -31.43 -1.11 0.95
C LEU A 212 -31.28 -1.55 -0.51
N ALA A 213 -32.03 -2.59 -0.86
CA ALA A 213 -32.51 -2.73 -2.22
C ALA A 213 -33.68 -1.73 -2.41
N ALA A 214 -33.72 -1.13 -3.60
CA ALA A 214 -34.72 -0.19 -4.11
C ALA A 214 -34.49 1.30 -3.80
N SER A 215 -34.59 2.10 -4.87
CA SER A 215 -34.56 3.57 -4.97
C SER A 215 -33.19 4.27 -4.89
N GLY A 216 -32.52 4.30 -6.05
CA GLY A 216 -31.88 5.47 -6.68
C GLY A 216 -31.37 6.65 -5.83
N ALA A 217 -30.72 6.41 -4.70
CA ALA A 217 -29.96 7.41 -3.96
C ALA A 217 -28.52 6.92 -3.86
N VAL A 218 -27.58 7.76 -4.30
CA VAL A 218 -26.16 7.60 -3.99
C VAL A 218 -26.05 7.79 -2.47
N LEU A 219 -26.13 6.70 -1.73
CA LEU A 219 -25.84 6.70 -0.31
C LEU A 219 -24.33 6.85 -0.17
N ALA A 220 -23.91 8.06 0.19
CA ALA A 220 -22.68 8.27 0.93
C ALA A 220 -22.80 7.45 2.22
N GLY A 221 -22.40 6.18 2.15
CA GLY A 221 -22.27 5.31 3.30
C GLY A 221 -21.11 5.83 4.14
N SER A 222 -21.43 6.42 5.29
CA SER A 222 -20.48 6.63 6.36
C SER A 222 -20.06 5.26 6.90
N ASP A 223 -18.85 4.84 6.55
CA ASP A 223 -18.18 3.68 7.13
C ASP A 223 -17.79 4.00 8.59
N ASP A 224 -18.73 3.83 9.53
CA ASP A 224 -18.42 3.82 10.98
C ASP A 224 -17.75 2.49 11.42
N ALA A 225 -16.96 1.87 10.55
CA ALA A 225 -15.85 1.06 11.03
C ALA A 225 -14.87 2.05 11.65
N LYS A 226 -14.92 2.25 12.97
CA LYS A 226 -13.94 3.09 13.68
C LYS A 226 -12.55 2.70 13.20
N ALA A 227 -11.77 3.69 12.77
CA ALA A 227 -10.38 3.49 12.40
C ALA A 227 -9.67 2.75 13.53
N ALA A 228 -9.40 1.46 13.33
CA ALA A 228 -8.43 0.76 14.13
C ALA A 228 -7.05 1.27 13.69
N PRO A 229 -6.09 1.45 14.61
CA PRO A 229 -4.72 1.68 14.19
C PRO A 229 -4.27 0.55 13.25
N MET A 230 -3.44 0.86 12.25
CA MET A 230 -2.93 -0.14 11.31
C MET A 230 -2.39 -1.34 12.09
N ALA A 231 -2.84 -2.55 11.74
CA ALA A 231 -2.32 -3.75 12.37
C ALA A 231 -0.80 -3.81 12.21
N PRO A 232 -0.05 -4.33 13.18
CA PRO A 232 1.37 -4.59 12.99
C PRO A 232 1.56 -5.40 11.71
N GLU A 233 2.46 -4.94 10.82
CA GLU A 233 2.82 -5.73 9.65
C GLU A 233 3.36 -7.07 10.13
N LEU A 234 2.74 -8.14 9.65
CA LEU A 234 3.10 -9.48 10.08
C LEU A 234 4.49 -9.85 9.54
N PRO A 235 5.33 -10.51 10.35
CA PRO A 235 6.60 -11.00 9.88
C PRO A 235 6.38 -12.03 8.76
N PRO A 236 7.35 -12.21 7.84
CA PRO A 236 7.28 -13.24 6.81
C PRO A 236 6.93 -14.62 7.40
N GLY A 237 5.81 -15.19 6.99
CA GLY A 237 5.36 -16.53 7.41
C GLY A 237 4.38 -16.57 8.59
N ALA A 238 3.98 -15.44 9.18
CA ALA A 238 2.87 -15.45 10.13
C ALA A 238 1.53 -15.55 9.39
N VAL A 239 0.87 -16.70 9.51
CA VAL A 239 -0.52 -16.88 9.05
C VAL A 239 -1.43 -16.41 10.18
N LEU A 240 -2.25 -15.39 9.94
CA LEU A 240 -3.42 -15.13 10.78
C LEU A 240 -4.45 -16.21 10.48
N ILE A 241 -4.46 -17.24 11.33
CA ILE A 241 -5.55 -18.21 11.36
C ILE A 241 -6.67 -17.59 12.19
N ASP A 242 -7.42 -16.64 11.61
CA ASP A 242 -8.68 -16.22 12.22
C ASP A 242 -9.79 -17.18 11.79
N GLY A 243 -9.84 -18.30 12.50
CA GLY A 243 -10.93 -19.26 12.50
C GLY A 243 -10.81 -20.15 13.73
N PRO A 244 -11.91 -20.49 14.42
CA PRO A 244 -11.83 -21.37 15.57
C PRO A 244 -11.20 -22.69 15.14
N LEU A 245 -10.18 -23.13 15.88
CA LEU A 245 -9.71 -24.51 15.87
C LEU A 245 -10.90 -25.40 16.21
N THR A 246 -11.62 -25.89 15.20
CA THR A 246 -12.43 -27.08 15.38
C THR A 246 -11.45 -28.22 15.45
N ASP A 247 -11.11 -28.55 16.69
CA ASP A 247 -10.48 -29.80 17.06
C ASP A 247 -11.33 -30.94 16.45
N ALA A 248 -10.76 -31.62 15.46
CA ALA A 248 -11.29 -32.86 14.92
C ALA A 248 -10.21 -33.92 15.07
N GLY A 249 -9.90 -34.21 16.33
CA GLY A 249 -9.24 -35.44 16.73
C GLY A 249 -10.29 -36.44 17.26
N SER A 250 -10.25 -37.65 16.68
CA SER A 250 -10.96 -38.90 17.03
C SER A 250 -12.26 -39.18 16.29
#